data_AF-D7R8B2-F1
#
_entry.id   AF-D7R8B2-F1
#
_cell.length_a   1.000
_cell.length_b   1.000
_cell.length_c   1.000
_cell.angle_alpha   90.00
_cell.angle_beta   90.00
_cell.angle_gamma   90.00
#
_symmetry.space_group_name_H-M   'P 1'
#
loop_
_entity.id
_entity.type
_entity.pdbx_description
1 polymer ?
#
loop_
_entity_poly.entity_id
_entity_poly.type
_entity_poly.pdbx_seq_one_letter_code
_entity_poly.pdbx_strand_id
1 'polypeptide(L)'
;QALKGTNIELMLGVPNDALQSLNDQETANTWVRDNIQNYPDVNFKYVAVGNEVSPRNENSQYVNFVLPAMQNILNALRAAGLDNQIKVSTATYTGLLVNSSPPSAGAFYDDVRGFIEPIIRFLAQNNLPMLANIYPYFGYLNDPNSNLPYALFTAPGTVVTDNGRQYSNLFSAILDAHYAAQAPLGGENVEIVVSESGW
;
A
#
# COMPACT_ATOMS: atom_id res chain seq x y z
N GLN A 1 19.88 13.74 -1.63
CA GLN A 1 21.23 14.15 -2.10
C GLN A 1 22.12 12.97 -2.50
N ALA A 2 22.37 11.97 -1.65
CA ALA A 2 23.24 10.84 -1.99
C ALA A 2 22.79 10.00 -3.20
N LEU A 3 21.48 9.95 -3.48
CA LEU A 3 20.91 9.24 -4.64
C LEU A 3 21.00 10.00 -5.97
N LYS A 4 21.56 11.23 -5.96
CA LYS A 4 21.65 12.09 -7.14
C LYS A 4 22.44 11.41 -8.26
N GLY A 5 21.87 11.33 -9.47
CA GLY A 5 22.54 10.77 -10.64
C GLY A 5 22.71 9.25 -10.59
N THR A 6 22.12 8.58 -9.60
CA THR A 6 22.00 7.13 -9.58
C THR A 6 20.77 6.71 -10.40
N ASN A 7 20.73 5.44 -10.81
CA ASN A 7 19.56 4.86 -11.48
C ASN A 7 18.60 4.17 -10.50
N ILE A 8 18.75 4.40 -9.18
CA ILE A 8 17.93 3.76 -8.15
C ILE A 8 16.54 4.40 -8.15
N GLU A 9 15.52 3.60 -8.44
CA GLU A 9 14.12 3.99 -8.29
C GLU A 9 13.75 4.16 -6.82
N LEU A 10 13.14 5.30 -6.47
CA LEU A 10 12.85 5.67 -5.09
C LEU A 10 11.34 5.72 -4.82
N MET A 11 10.92 4.97 -3.79
CA MET A 11 9.67 5.20 -3.07
C MET A 11 9.96 6.15 -1.90
N LEU A 12 9.38 7.34 -1.93
CA LEU A 12 9.54 8.34 -0.88
C LEU A 12 8.34 8.30 0.08
N GLY A 13 8.59 8.08 1.36
CA GLY A 13 7.55 8.09 2.38
C GLY A 13 7.19 9.49 2.85
N VAL A 14 5.88 9.74 3.03
CA VAL A 14 5.36 10.82 3.88
C VAL A 14 5.15 10.23 5.28
N PRO A 15 5.85 10.72 6.31
CA PRO A 15 5.65 10.29 7.69
C PRO A 15 4.20 10.51 8.18
N ASN A 16 3.70 9.62 9.02
CA ASN A 16 2.33 9.69 9.54
C ASN A 16 2.05 11.02 10.29
N ASP A 17 3.04 11.52 11.05
CA ASP A 17 2.95 12.77 11.80
C ASP A 17 2.92 14.03 10.90
N ALA A 18 3.30 13.93 9.63
CA ALA A 18 3.19 15.01 8.65
C ALA A 18 1.81 15.08 7.99
N LEU A 19 1.01 14.00 8.02
CA LEU A 19 -0.23 13.88 7.23
C LEU A 19 -1.21 15.02 7.48
N GLN A 20 -1.43 15.40 8.75
CA GLN A 20 -2.38 16.45 9.10
C GLN A 20 -2.02 17.79 8.45
N SER A 21 -0.73 18.14 8.41
CA SER A 21 -0.27 19.40 7.82
C SER A 21 -0.48 19.43 6.29
N LEU A 22 -0.38 18.28 5.64
CA LEU A 22 -0.51 18.15 4.18
C LEU A 22 -1.96 18.19 3.70
N ASN A 23 -2.94 18.28 4.61
CA ASN A 23 -4.31 18.61 4.26
C ASN A 23 -4.46 20.08 3.82
N ASP A 24 -3.48 20.93 4.08
CA ASP A 24 -3.36 22.25 3.46
C ASP A 24 -2.59 22.16 2.13
N GLN A 25 -3.19 22.67 1.06
CA GLN A 25 -2.63 22.54 -0.29
C GLN A 25 -1.32 23.33 -0.47
N GLU A 26 -1.15 24.48 0.19
CA GLU A 26 0.09 25.25 0.13
C GLU A 26 1.24 24.52 0.81
N THR A 27 0.94 23.87 1.95
CA THR A 27 1.86 23.00 2.67
C THR A 27 2.25 21.78 1.82
N ALA A 28 1.30 21.14 1.14
CA ALA A 28 1.59 20.04 0.21
C ALA A 28 2.44 20.47 -0.99
N ASN A 29 2.16 21.65 -1.57
CA ASN A 29 2.98 22.22 -2.64
C ASN A 29 4.42 22.45 -2.18
N THR A 30 4.58 23.00 -0.97
CA THR A 30 5.89 23.21 -0.34
C THR A 30 6.61 21.88 -0.11
N TRP A 31 5.91 20.86 0.39
CA TRP A 31 6.50 19.53 0.58
C TRP A 31 6.98 18.91 -0.74
N VAL A 32 6.19 18.97 -1.81
CA VAL A 32 6.59 18.46 -3.14
C VAL A 32 7.76 19.26 -3.70
N ARG A 33 7.75 20.58 -3.59
CA ARG A 33 8.89 21.41 -4.01
C ARG A 33 10.16 21.00 -3.28
N ASP A 34 10.10 20.92 -1.97
CA ASP A 34 11.27 20.78 -1.12
C ASP A 34 11.84 19.35 -1.13
N ASN A 35 10.99 18.33 -1.28
CA ASN A 35 11.41 16.92 -1.23
C ASN A 35 11.51 16.23 -2.60
N ILE A 36 10.91 16.81 -3.65
CA ILE A 36 10.88 16.21 -5.00
C ILE A 36 11.49 17.16 -6.03
N GLN A 37 10.92 18.35 -6.24
CA GLN A 37 11.38 19.24 -7.32
C GLN A 37 12.82 19.74 -7.12
N ASN A 38 13.24 19.96 -5.88
CA ASN A 38 14.61 20.35 -5.55
C ASN A 38 15.64 19.22 -5.76
N TYR A 39 15.20 18.01 -6.14
CA TYR A 39 16.03 16.85 -6.43
C TYR A 39 15.75 16.27 -7.83
N PRO A 40 15.92 17.04 -8.91
CA PRO A 40 15.56 16.62 -10.27
C PRO A 40 16.34 15.40 -10.79
N ASP A 41 17.51 15.14 -10.21
CA ASP A 41 18.39 14.03 -10.58
C ASP A 41 18.19 12.78 -9.68
N VAL A 42 17.09 12.73 -8.91
CA VAL A 42 16.66 11.55 -8.15
C VAL A 42 15.49 10.89 -8.88
N ASN A 43 15.57 9.58 -9.10
CA ASN A 43 14.58 8.82 -9.84
C ASN A 43 13.39 8.41 -8.94
N PHE A 44 12.52 9.35 -8.63
CA PHE A 44 11.30 9.08 -7.86
C PHE A 44 10.29 8.26 -8.67
N LYS A 45 9.71 7.22 -8.05
CA LYS A 45 8.65 6.40 -8.63
C LYS A 45 7.35 6.43 -7.87
N TYR A 46 7.44 6.41 -6.55
CA TYR A 46 6.27 6.39 -5.68
C TYR A 46 6.38 7.43 -4.57
N VAL A 47 5.25 8.00 -4.18
CA VAL A 47 5.11 8.71 -2.89
C VAL A 47 4.14 7.91 -2.03
N ALA A 48 4.66 7.30 -0.95
CA ALA A 48 3.86 6.55 0.01
C ALA A 48 3.33 7.51 1.08
N VAL A 49 2.08 7.96 0.92
CA VAL A 49 1.43 8.93 1.80
C VAL A 49 0.89 8.22 3.04
N GLY A 50 1.71 8.16 4.10
CA GLY A 50 1.44 7.38 5.30
C GLY A 50 1.81 5.90 5.16
N ASN A 51 2.06 5.26 6.31
CA ASN A 51 2.45 3.86 6.44
C ASN A 51 1.64 3.18 7.55
N GLU A 52 0.94 2.09 7.19
CA GLU A 52 0.15 1.24 8.09
C GLU A 52 -0.84 2.00 8.99
N VAL A 53 -1.42 3.09 8.47
CA VAL A 53 -2.48 3.83 9.14
C VAL A 53 -3.74 2.97 9.21
N SER A 54 -4.30 2.81 10.41
CA SER A 54 -5.46 1.98 10.65
C SER A 54 -6.35 2.56 11.76
N PRO A 55 -7.69 2.47 11.64
CA PRO A 55 -8.57 2.80 12.77
C PRO A 55 -8.44 1.81 13.94
N ARG A 56 -7.71 0.70 13.76
CA ARG A 56 -7.59 -0.40 14.73
C ARG A 56 -6.22 -0.51 15.40
N ASN A 57 -5.33 0.45 15.19
CA ASN A 57 -4.01 0.49 15.80
C ASN A 57 -3.68 1.87 16.41
N GLU A 58 -2.47 2.02 16.93
CA GLU A 58 -1.94 3.24 17.55
C GLU A 58 -1.88 4.45 16.61
N ASN A 59 -2.01 4.25 15.30
CA ASN A 59 -2.01 5.29 14.28
C ASN A 59 -3.43 5.77 13.90
N SER A 60 -4.46 5.36 14.65
CA SER A 60 -5.86 5.73 14.38
C SER A 60 -6.13 7.23 14.31
N GLN A 61 -5.34 8.07 14.99
CA GLN A 61 -5.45 9.52 14.90
C GLN A 61 -5.19 10.07 13.48
N TYR A 62 -4.52 9.32 12.61
CA TYR A 62 -4.13 9.79 11.27
C TYR A 62 -5.11 9.40 10.15
N VAL A 63 -6.10 8.56 10.45
CA VAL A 63 -7.08 8.00 9.50
C VAL A 63 -7.73 9.08 8.62
N ASN A 64 -8.12 10.21 9.23
CA ASN A 64 -8.82 11.29 8.52
C ASN A 64 -7.90 12.19 7.67
N PHE A 65 -6.59 11.97 7.70
CA PHE A 65 -5.61 12.82 7.02
C PHE A 65 -4.98 12.17 5.79
N VAL A 66 -5.03 10.83 5.66
CA VAL A 66 -4.39 10.12 4.55
C VAL A 66 -4.95 10.54 3.19
N LEU A 67 -6.27 10.42 2.98
CA LEU A 67 -6.86 10.71 1.66
C LEU A 67 -6.71 12.18 1.24
N PRO A 68 -6.99 13.20 2.09
CA PRO A 68 -6.81 14.58 1.67
C PRO A 68 -5.32 14.91 1.41
N ALA A 69 -4.39 14.37 2.19
CA ALA A 69 -2.95 14.51 1.91
C ALA A 69 -2.57 13.87 0.55
N MET A 70 -3.07 12.67 0.24
CA MET A 70 -2.86 12.02 -1.07
C MET A 70 -3.35 12.90 -2.22
N GLN A 71 -4.55 13.47 -2.09
CA GLN A 71 -5.14 14.36 -3.08
C GLN A 71 -4.29 15.61 -3.30
N ASN A 72 -3.87 16.26 -2.22
CA ASN A 72 -3.07 17.49 -2.29
C ASN A 72 -1.67 17.24 -2.86
N ILE A 73 -1.03 16.12 -2.51
CA ILE A 73 0.27 15.73 -3.08
C ILE A 73 0.12 15.41 -4.58
N LEU A 74 -0.94 14.70 -4.99
CA LEU A 74 -1.20 14.43 -6.40
C LEU A 74 -1.42 15.73 -7.19
N ASN A 75 -2.18 16.68 -6.63
CA ASN A 75 -2.39 18.00 -7.24
C ASN A 75 -1.07 18.77 -7.39
N ALA A 76 -0.21 18.74 -6.37
CA ALA A 76 1.10 19.38 -6.42
C ALA A 76 2.02 18.74 -7.48
N LEU A 77 2.03 17.41 -7.58
CA LEU A 77 2.77 16.68 -8.63
C LEU A 77 2.25 16.99 -10.04
N ARG A 78 0.92 17.09 -10.21
CA ARG A 78 0.28 17.50 -11.48
C ARG A 78 0.66 18.92 -11.88
N ALA A 79 0.61 19.86 -10.93
CA ALA A 79 1.02 21.24 -11.17
C ALA A 79 2.49 21.34 -11.59
N ALA A 80 3.34 20.41 -11.12
CA ALA A 80 4.73 20.27 -11.52
C ALA A 80 4.96 19.46 -12.81
N GLY A 81 3.92 18.85 -13.40
CA GLY A 81 4.03 17.97 -14.57
C GLY A 81 4.72 16.63 -14.29
N LEU A 82 4.70 16.15 -13.05
CA LEU A 82 5.43 14.95 -12.58
C LEU A 82 4.55 13.72 -12.35
N ASP A 83 3.22 13.83 -12.42
CA ASP A 83 2.27 12.75 -12.09
C ASP A 83 2.27 11.56 -13.06
N ASN A 84 2.80 11.76 -14.27
CA ASN A 84 3.08 10.66 -15.20
C ASN A 84 4.27 9.79 -14.75
N GLN A 85 5.23 10.37 -14.04
CA GLN A 85 6.47 9.72 -13.62
C GLN A 85 6.42 9.23 -12.17
N ILE A 86 5.77 9.99 -11.29
CA ILE A 86 5.70 9.76 -9.85
C ILE A 86 4.25 9.42 -9.48
N LYS A 87 4.04 8.22 -8.95
CA LYS A 87 2.72 7.72 -8.56
C LYS A 87 2.48 7.93 -7.07
N VAL A 88 1.40 8.60 -6.73
CA VAL A 88 0.95 8.74 -5.33
C VAL A 88 0.26 7.47 -4.89
N SER A 89 0.50 7.04 -3.65
CA SER A 89 -0.20 5.92 -3.03
C SER A 89 -0.19 6.05 -1.51
N THR A 90 -0.65 5.04 -0.79
CA THR A 90 -0.48 4.87 0.67
C THR A 90 -0.07 3.42 0.93
N ALA A 91 0.75 3.17 1.96
CA ALA A 91 1.18 1.83 2.32
C ALA A 91 0.23 1.20 3.34
N THR A 92 -0.52 0.20 2.89
CA THR A 92 -1.41 -0.63 3.73
C THR A 92 -0.71 -1.94 4.12
N TYR A 93 -1.40 -2.78 4.88
CA TYR A 93 -0.89 -4.06 5.37
C TYR A 93 -2.02 -5.04 5.70
N THR A 94 -1.67 -6.29 5.94
CA THR A 94 -2.62 -7.39 6.22
C THR A 94 -3.55 -7.14 7.41
N GLY A 95 -3.17 -6.29 8.37
CA GLY A 95 -3.96 -6.04 9.58
C GLY A 95 -5.30 -5.32 9.33
N LEU A 96 -5.51 -4.79 8.12
CA LEU A 96 -6.80 -4.25 7.71
C LEU A 96 -7.81 -5.31 7.25
N LEU A 97 -7.35 -6.54 6.99
CA LEU A 97 -8.19 -7.63 6.51
C LEU A 97 -8.79 -8.42 7.67
N VAL A 98 -10.12 -8.61 7.66
CA VAL A 98 -10.82 -9.52 8.58
C VAL A 98 -10.62 -10.97 8.18
N ASN A 99 -10.48 -11.21 6.88
CA ASN A 99 -10.28 -12.52 6.32
C ASN A 99 -9.23 -12.47 5.21
N SER A 100 -8.40 -13.49 5.16
CA SER A 100 -7.36 -13.70 4.14
C SER A 100 -7.18 -15.17 3.75
N SER A 101 -8.02 -16.06 4.29
CA SER A 101 -7.96 -17.51 4.01
C SER A 101 -9.38 -18.11 3.93
N PRO A 102 -9.77 -18.75 2.81
CA PRO A 102 -8.99 -18.84 1.57
C PRO A 102 -8.81 -17.46 0.92
N PRO A 103 -7.79 -17.26 0.05
CA PRO A 103 -7.48 -15.95 -0.52
C PRO A 103 -8.65 -15.24 -1.21
N SER A 104 -9.51 -15.96 -1.92
CA SER A 104 -10.70 -15.42 -2.59
C SER A 104 -11.74 -14.83 -1.64
N ALA A 105 -11.68 -15.18 -0.35
CA ALA A 105 -12.53 -14.63 0.70
C ALA A 105 -11.88 -13.41 1.40
N GLY A 106 -10.80 -12.86 0.83
CA GLY A 106 -10.16 -11.64 1.26
C GLY A 106 -11.17 -10.51 1.46
N ALA A 107 -11.19 -9.90 2.65
CA ALA A 107 -12.13 -8.83 2.96
C ALA A 107 -11.56 -7.90 4.03
N PHE A 108 -11.85 -6.60 3.91
CA PHE A 108 -11.56 -5.61 4.95
C PHE A 108 -12.55 -5.72 6.12
N TYR A 109 -12.12 -5.37 7.33
CA TYR A 109 -13.05 -5.19 8.44
C TYR A 109 -14.08 -4.09 8.16
N ASP A 110 -15.31 -4.24 8.65
CA ASP A 110 -16.39 -3.25 8.44
C ASP A 110 -16.03 -1.86 8.99
N ASP A 111 -15.34 -1.79 10.14
CA ASP A 111 -14.87 -0.55 10.76
C ASP A 111 -13.68 0.10 10.02
N VAL A 112 -13.04 -0.62 9.09
CA VAL A 112 -11.98 -0.13 8.22
C VAL A 112 -12.53 0.39 6.89
N ARG A 113 -13.70 -0.09 6.43
CA ARG A 113 -14.25 0.24 5.11
C ARG A 113 -14.44 1.73 4.89
N GLY A 114 -14.90 2.47 5.90
CA GLY A 114 -15.09 3.92 5.83
C GLY A 114 -13.79 4.69 5.55
N PHE A 115 -12.64 4.12 5.90
CA PHE A 115 -11.31 4.67 5.65
C PHE A 115 -10.73 4.21 4.30
N ILE A 116 -10.74 2.89 4.04
CA ILE A 116 -10.00 2.33 2.90
C ILE A 116 -10.75 2.40 1.58
N GLU A 117 -12.08 2.34 1.56
CA GLU A 117 -12.87 2.36 0.31
C GLU A 117 -12.67 3.68 -0.47
N PRO A 118 -12.75 4.88 0.15
CA PRO A 118 -12.47 6.13 -0.54
C PRO A 118 -11.05 6.21 -1.12
N ILE A 119 -10.06 5.62 -0.45
CA ILE A 119 -8.66 5.54 -0.92
C ILE A 119 -8.57 4.66 -2.15
N ILE A 120 -9.15 3.44 -2.12
CA ILE A 120 -9.15 2.53 -3.27
C ILE A 120 -9.81 3.19 -4.49
N ARG A 121 -10.95 3.85 -4.29
CA ARG A 121 -11.64 4.58 -5.37
C ARG A 121 -10.79 5.72 -5.93
N PHE A 122 -10.10 6.48 -5.06
CA PHE A 122 -9.17 7.52 -5.49
C PHE A 122 -8.03 6.94 -6.33
N LEU A 123 -7.41 5.84 -5.90
CA LEU A 123 -6.35 5.18 -6.65
C LEU A 123 -6.84 4.71 -8.03
N ALA A 124 -8.00 4.04 -8.07
CA ALA A 124 -8.61 3.55 -9.30
C ALA A 124 -8.92 4.68 -10.29
N GLN A 125 -9.52 5.79 -9.82
CA GLN A 125 -9.87 6.95 -10.65
C GLN A 125 -8.66 7.65 -11.27
N ASN A 126 -7.48 7.50 -10.65
CA ASN A 126 -6.26 8.18 -11.08
C ASN A 126 -5.23 7.22 -11.70
N ASN A 127 -5.59 5.94 -11.92
CA ASN A 127 -4.68 4.89 -12.40
C ASN A 127 -3.39 4.80 -11.55
N LEU A 128 -3.57 4.79 -10.22
CA LEU A 128 -2.50 4.69 -9.24
C LEU A 128 -2.53 3.32 -8.56
N PRO A 129 -1.37 2.77 -8.16
CA PRO A 129 -1.32 1.49 -7.45
C PRO A 129 -1.61 1.65 -5.95
N MET A 130 -1.96 0.56 -5.28
CA MET A 130 -1.90 0.42 -3.82
C MET A 130 -0.52 -0.11 -3.42
N LEU A 131 0.08 0.44 -2.36
CA LEU A 131 1.28 -0.16 -1.75
C LEU A 131 0.84 -1.07 -0.59
N ALA A 132 1.41 -2.27 -0.50
CA ALA A 132 1.08 -3.22 0.57
C ALA A 132 2.33 -3.85 1.19
N ASN A 133 2.40 -3.80 2.52
CA ASN A 133 3.38 -4.52 3.32
C ASN A 133 2.90 -5.96 3.50
N ILE A 134 3.64 -6.92 2.93
CA ILE A 134 3.27 -8.34 2.90
C ILE A 134 4.37 -9.16 3.56
N TYR A 135 4.07 -9.68 4.75
CA TYR A 135 5.01 -10.44 5.57
C TYR A 135 4.48 -11.85 5.85
N PRO A 136 4.89 -12.87 5.05
CA PRO A 136 4.58 -14.27 5.34
C PRO A 136 5.05 -14.71 6.74
N TYR A 137 6.11 -14.09 7.26
CA TYR A 137 6.62 -14.34 8.61
C TYR A 137 5.55 -14.19 9.70
N PHE A 138 4.81 -13.07 9.72
CA PHE A 138 3.75 -12.87 10.73
C PHE A 138 2.57 -13.81 10.51
N GLY A 139 2.24 -14.13 9.25
CA GLY A 139 1.23 -15.14 8.93
C GLY A 139 1.61 -16.53 9.46
N TYR A 140 2.88 -16.91 9.33
CA TYR A 140 3.42 -18.14 9.91
C TYR A 140 3.38 -18.15 11.44
N LEU A 141 3.83 -17.07 12.10
CA LEU A 141 3.87 -17.00 13.55
C LEU A 141 2.48 -17.03 14.21
N ASN A 142 1.48 -16.41 13.57
CA ASN A 142 0.14 -16.28 14.13
C ASN A 142 -0.80 -17.44 13.77
N ASP A 143 -0.36 -18.39 12.93
CA ASP A 143 -1.14 -19.57 12.57
C ASP A 143 -0.84 -20.73 13.55
N PRO A 144 -1.83 -21.21 14.34
CA PRO A 144 -1.64 -22.37 15.20
C PRO A 144 -1.32 -23.66 14.41
N ASN A 145 -1.64 -23.70 13.12
CA ASN A 145 -1.34 -24.80 12.19
C ASN A 145 -0.19 -24.44 11.24
N SER A 146 0.70 -23.55 11.68
CA SER A 146 1.80 -22.99 10.90
C SER A 146 2.50 -24.01 9.98
N ASN A 147 2.70 -23.62 8.73
CA ASN A 147 3.36 -24.43 7.71
C ASN A 147 4.61 -23.68 7.21
N LEU A 148 5.77 -24.01 7.78
CA LEU A 148 7.03 -23.34 7.45
C LEU A 148 7.39 -23.46 5.96
N PRO A 149 7.29 -24.65 5.32
CA PRO A 149 7.51 -24.75 3.87
C PRO A 149 6.61 -23.83 3.03
N TYR A 150 5.35 -23.66 3.42
CA TYR A 150 4.42 -22.76 2.75
C TYR A 150 4.86 -21.29 2.88
N ALA A 151 5.34 -20.89 4.05
CA ALA A 151 5.80 -19.53 4.30
C ALA A 151 7.14 -19.20 3.61
N LEU A 152 7.99 -20.21 3.39
CA LEU A 152 9.33 -20.08 2.80
C LEU A 152 9.43 -20.45 1.32
N PHE A 153 8.31 -20.59 0.59
CA PHE A 153 8.30 -20.99 -0.82
C PHE A 153 8.92 -22.39 -1.10
N THR A 154 8.93 -23.27 -0.10
CA THR A 154 9.55 -24.61 -0.18
C THR A 154 8.56 -25.76 -0.03
N ALA A 155 7.26 -25.48 -0.04
CA ALA A 155 6.23 -26.52 -0.04
C ALA A 155 6.38 -27.42 -1.29
N PRO A 156 6.30 -28.76 -1.15
CA PRO A 156 6.52 -29.69 -2.26
C PRO A 156 5.36 -29.73 -3.27
N GLY A 157 4.29 -28.98 -3.03
CA GLY A 157 3.11 -28.93 -3.87
C GLY A 157 2.12 -27.90 -3.36
N THR A 158 0.88 -27.99 -3.85
CA THR A 158 -0.21 -27.10 -3.48
C THR A 158 -0.58 -27.27 -2.01
N VAL A 159 -0.61 -26.16 -1.27
CA VAL A 159 -1.02 -26.13 0.15
C VAL A 159 -2.47 -25.69 0.26
N VAL A 160 -2.87 -24.67 -0.51
CA VAL A 160 -4.26 -24.18 -0.56
C VAL A 160 -4.77 -24.26 -2.00
N THR A 161 -5.93 -24.86 -2.20
CA THR A 161 -6.70 -24.76 -3.46
C THR A 161 -7.95 -23.95 -3.20
N ASP A 162 -8.19 -22.92 -4.01
CA ASP A 162 -9.27 -21.96 -3.80
C ASP A 162 -9.83 -21.50 -5.15
N ASN A 163 -11.09 -21.87 -5.43
CA ASN A 163 -11.79 -21.56 -6.69
C ASN A 163 -10.96 -21.92 -7.94
N GLY A 164 -10.26 -23.06 -7.90
CA GLY A 164 -9.39 -23.53 -8.99
C GLY A 164 -8.00 -22.91 -9.04
N ARG A 165 -7.70 -21.89 -8.23
CA ARG A 165 -6.34 -21.37 -8.01
C ARG A 165 -5.60 -22.25 -7.01
N GLN A 166 -4.31 -22.45 -7.26
CA GLN A 166 -3.45 -23.28 -6.42
C GLN A 166 -2.32 -22.43 -5.84
N TYR A 167 -2.23 -22.40 -4.52
CA TYR A 167 -1.20 -21.66 -3.79
C TYR A 167 -0.23 -22.65 -3.16
N SER A 168 1.03 -22.58 -3.61
CA SER A 168 2.16 -23.32 -3.05
C SER A 168 2.97 -22.48 -2.06
N ASN A 169 2.68 -21.18 -1.93
CA ASN A 169 3.36 -20.29 -1.00
C ASN A 169 2.40 -19.26 -0.37
N LEU A 170 2.69 -18.89 0.88
CA LEU A 170 1.87 -18.00 1.69
C LEU A 170 1.87 -16.55 1.17
N PHE A 171 2.97 -16.10 0.58
CA PHE A 171 3.07 -14.76 -0.01
C PHE A 171 2.02 -14.53 -1.09
N SER A 172 1.91 -15.44 -2.06
CA SER A 172 0.92 -15.38 -3.13
C SER A 172 -0.50 -15.40 -2.58
N ALA A 173 -0.76 -16.21 -1.54
CA ALA A 173 -2.06 -16.26 -0.90
C ALA A 173 -2.43 -14.94 -0.19
N ILE A 174 -1.49 -14.33 0.53
CA ILE A 174 -1.72 -13.02 1.18
C ILE A 174 -1.92 -11.92 0.14
N LEU A 175 -1.13 -11.93 -0.94
CA LEU A 175 -1.26 -10.94 -2.02
C LEU A 175 -2.63 -11.05 -2.72
N ASP A 176 -3.06 -12.26 -3.09
CA ASP A 176 -4.38 -12.46 -3.70
C ASP A 176 -5.52 -12.14 -2.74
N ALA A 177 -5.33 -12.32 -1.43
CA ALA A 177 -6.31 -11.86 -0.45
C ALA A 177 -6.51 -10.34 -0.44
N HIS A 178 -5.44 -9.55 -0.66
CA HIS A 178 -5.60 -8.09 -0.82
C HIS A 178 -6.32 -7.75 -2.12
N TYR A 179 -5.99 -8.42 -3.24
CA TYR A 179 -6.71 -8.24 -4.50
C TYR A 179 -8.20 -8.57 -4.35
N ALA A 180 -8.52 -9.69 -3.70
CA ALA A 180 -9.90 -10.08 -3.40
C ALA A 180 -10.62 -9.07 -2.50
N ALA A 181 -9.94 -8.48 -1.52
CA ALA A 181 -10.53 -7.50 -0.62
C ALA A 181 -10.82 -6.15 -1.28
N GLN A 182 -9.96 -5.68 -2.18
CA GLN A 182 -10.15 -4.38 -2.84
C GLN A 182 -11.11 -4.42 -4.03
N ALA A 183 -11.26 -5.58 -4.69
CA ALA A 183 -12.10 -5.72 -5.88
C ALA A 183 -13.57 -5.29 -5.64
N PRO A 184 -14.27 -5.75 -4.59
CA PRO A 184 -15.65 -5.31 -4.27
C PRO A 184 -15.78 -3.83 -3.95
N LEU A 185 -14.67 -3.14 -3.65
CA LEU A 185 -14.62 -1.70 -3.34
C LEU A 185 -14.28 -0.86 -4.58
N GLY A 186 -14.29 -1.46 -5.78
CA GLY A 186 -13.95 -0.81 -7.05
C GLY A 186 -12.46 -0.82 -7.39
N GLY A 187 -11.67 -1.64 -6.68
CA GLY A 187 -10.22 -1.77 -6.85
C GLY A 187 -9.77 -2.85 -7.82
N GLU A 188 -10.65 -3.35 -8.70
CA GLU A 188 -10.34 -4.48 -9.61
C GLU A 188 -9.12 -4.23 -10.50
N ASN A 189 -8.90 -2.97 -10.90
CA ASN A 189 -7.79 -2.55 -11.76
C ASN A 189 -6.67 -1.82 -11.00
N VAL A 190 -6.71 -1.80 -9.66
CA VAL A 190 -5.67 -1.18 -8.84
C VAL A 190 -4.55 -2.20 -8.64
N GLU A 191 -3.43 -1.99 -9.30
CA GLU A 191 -2.23 -2.82 -9.09
C GLU A 191 -1.76 -2.71 -7.63
N ILE A 192 -1.28 -3.83 -7.07
CA ILE A 192 -0.62 -3.85 -5.77
C ILE A 192 0.89 -3.95 -5.98
N VAL A 193 1.62 -2.97 -5.45
CA VAL A 193 3.08 -3.03 -5.31
C VAL A 193 3.40 -3.45 -3.88
N VAL A 194 4.17 -4.52 -3.72
CA VAL A 194 4.63 -4.94 -2.39
C VAL A 194 5.72 -3.98 -1.91
N SER A 195 5.38 -3.11 -0.96
CA SER A 195 6.27 -2.06 -0.44
C SER A 195 7.24 -2.58 0.60
N GLU A 196 6.87 -3.62 1.32
CA GLU A 196 7.74 -4.30 2.27
C GLU A 196 7.46 -5.80 2.30
N SER A 197 8.52 -6.59 2.43
CA SER A 197 8.45 -8.02 2.71
C SER A 197 9.79 -8.48 3.29
N GLY A 198 9.75 -9.35 4.29
CA GLY A 198 10.94 -9.83 4.99
C GLY A 198 10.63 -11.00 5.93
N TRP A 199 11.68 -11.52 6.57
CA TRP A 199 11.63 -12.62 7.53
C TRP A 199 12.56 -12.35 8.70
#